data_AF-A0A8C6A865-F1
#
_entry.id   AF-A0A8C6A865-F1
#
_cell.length_a   1.000
_cell.length_b   1.000
_cell.length_c   1.000
_cell.angle_alpha   90.00
_cell.angle_beta   90.00
_cell.angle_gamma   90.00
#
_symmetry.space_group_name_H-M   'P 1'
#
loop_
_entity.id
_entity.type
_entity.pdbx_description
1 polymer ?
#
loop_
_entity_poly.entity_id
_entity_poly.type
_entity_poly.pdbx_seq_one_letter_code
_entity_poly.pdbx_strand_id
1 'polypeptide(L)'
;MNMEKVNSMDFGEFVDVFGNVIERCPLIAAAVWSQRPFFDLEDLEKHFFAFIDALPQSGQEGILRCHPDLAGREQQRGTLTAESQREQSSAGLTSLSAEERQQLEKLNAQYRARFGFPFVLAARLSDRAAVPRELERRLHCQPAQELRTALGEVKKIGHLRLVDLLGADSSRLKLR
;
A
#
# COMPACT_ATOMS: atom_id res chain seq x y z
N MET A 1 -7.44 18.90 -2.72
CA MET A 1 -8.13 19.16 -1.43
C MET A 1 -7.15 19.84 -0.49
N ASN A 2 -7.52 20.93 0.19
CA ASN A 2 -6.62 21.64 1.12
C ASN A 2 -6.79 21.15 2.58
N MET A 3 -5.85 21.50 3.46
CA MET A 3 -5.86 21.00 4.84
C MET A 3 -6.98 21.59 5.71
N GLU A 4 -7.46 22.80 5.40
CA GLU A 4 -8.66 23.37 6.04
C GLU A 4 -9.90 22.52 5.81
N LYS A 5 -10.10 22.02 4.58
CA LYS A 5 -11.20 21.10 4.29
C LYS A 5 -11.02 19.78 5.04
N VAL A 6 -9.81 19.21 5.07
CA VAL A 6 -9.52 17.98 5.83
C VAL A 6 -9.83 18.16 7.32
N ASN A 7 -9.41 19.27 7.90
CA ASN A 7 -9.63 19.58 9.32
C ASN A 7 -11.09 19.93 9.66
N SER A 8 -11.95 20.19 8.68
CA SER A 8 -13.38 20.43 8.91
C SER A 8 -14.28 19.22 8.65
N MET A 9 -13.73 18.11 8.12
CA MET A 9 -14.48 16.87 7.92
C MET A 9 -15.00 16.31 9.25
N ASP A 10 -16.26 15.89 9.25
CA ASP A 10 -16.75 15.01 10.31
C ASP A 10 -16.10 13.62 10.21
N PHE A 11 -16.36 12.76 11.19
CA PHE A 11 -15.76 11.43 11.25
C PHE A 11 -16.13 10.57 10.04
N GLY A 12 -17.39 10.61 9.60
CA GLY A 12 -17.87 9.81 8.48
C GLY A 12 -17.21 10.25 7.16
N GLU A 13 -17.24 11.55 6.88
CA GLU A 13 -16.60 12.11 5.68
C GLU A 13 -15.11 11.79 5.64
N PHE A 14 -14.40 11.91 6.77
CA PHE A 14 -12.97 11.61 6.82
C PHE A 14 -12.67 10.13 6.56
N VAL A 15 -13.45 9.22 7.16
CA VAL A 15 -13.27 7.77 6.93
C VAL A 15 -13.64 7.39 5.51
N ASP A 16 -14.66 7.99 4.91
CA ASP A 16 -15.04 7.73 3.53
C ASP A 16 -13.94 8.18 2.54
N VAL A 17 -13.31 9.33 2.79
CA VAL A 17 -12.26 9.88 1.92
C VAL A 17 -10.91 9.19 2.12
N PHE A 18 -10.51 8.95 3.38
CA PHE A 18 -9.17 8.45 3.71
C PHE A 18 -9.13 6.96 4.08
N GLY A 19 -10.28 6.28 4.14
CA GLY A 19 -10.41 4.91 4.65
C GLY A 19 -9.66 3.85 3.85
N ASN A 20 -9.31 4.14 2.60
CA ASN A 20 -8.50 3.25 1.76
C ASN A 20 -7.09 3.80 1.48
N VAL A 21 -6.59 4.76 2.26
CA VAL A 21 -5.17 5.20 2.19
C VAL A 21 -4.26 4.01 2.49
N ILE A 22 -4.61 3.21 3.49
CA ILE A 22 -4.02 1.88 3.70
C ILE A 22 -5.04 0.84 3.25
N GLU A 23 -4.64 -0.02 2.33
CA GLU A 23 -5.54 -0.94 1.63
C GLU A 23 -6.43 -1.72 2.61
N ARG A 24 -7.76 -1.54 2.47
CA ARG A 24 -8.81 -2.20 3.26
C ARG A 24 -8.64 -2.04 4.77
N CYS A 25 -8.01 -0.95 5.21
CA CYS A 25 -7.76 -0.66 6.63
C CYS A 25 -8.40 0.67 7.06
N PRO A 26 -9.73 0.85 6.96
CA PRO A 26 -10.40 2.10 7.31
C PRO A 26 -10.27 2.46 8.79
N LEU A 27 -10.00 1.47 9.66
CA LEU A 27 -9.70 1.69 11.07
C LEU A 27 -8.55 2.67 11.30
N ILE A 28 -7.54 2.66 10.42
CA ILE A 28 -6.39 3.56 10.56
C ILE A 28 -6.83 5.01 10.34
N ALA A 29 -7.62 5.27 9.29
CA ALA A 29 -8.19 6.60 9.05
C ALA A 29 -9.10 7.05 10.21
N ALA A 30 -9.94 6.14 10.72
CA ALA A 30 -10.80 6.40 11.87
C ALA A 30 -10.00 6.80 13.13
N ALA A 31 -8.89 6.12 13.40
CA ALA A 31 -8.01 6.45 14.52
C ALA A 31 -7.29 7.79 14.31
N VAL A 32 -6.77 8.03 13.11
CA VAL A 32 -6.06 9.26 12.74
C VAL A 32 -6.96 10.48 12.83
N TRP A 33 -8.25 10.38 12.50
CA TRP A 33 -9.20 11.49 12.60
C TRP A 33 -9.22 12.17 13.98
N SER A 34 -8.96 11.40 15.05
CA SER A 34 -8.94 11.90 16.43
C SER A 34 -7.71 12.75 16.76
N GLN A 35 -6.72 12.82 15.87
CA GLN A 35 -5.47 13.56 16.03
C GLN A 35 -5.49 14.94 15.37
N ARG A 36 -6.62 15.33 14.76
CA ARG A 36 -6.81 16.66 14.17
C ARG A 36 -6.71 17.77 15.23
N PRO A 37 -6.33 18.99 14.82
CA PRO A 37 -6.06 19.42 13.44
C PRO A 37 -4.65 19.03 12.95
N PHE A 38 -4.53 18.78 11.66
CA PHE A 38 -3.24 18.55 10.99
C PHE A 38 -2.73 19.86 10.37
N PHE A 39 -1.40 20.03 10.37
CA PHE A 39 -0.78 21.23 9.80
C PHE A 39 -0.66 21.15 8.27
N ASP A 40 -0.16 20.04 7.75
CA ASP A 40 0.06 19.80 6.32
C ASP A 40 0.00 18.29 5.99
N LEU A 41 0.32 17.92 4.75
CA LEU A 41 0.35 16.53 4.31
C LEU A 41 1.37 15.70 5.12
N GLU A 42 2.53 16.25 5.45
CA GLU A 42 3.58 15.51 6.17
C GLU A 42 3.13 15.19 7.60
N ASP A 43 2.44 16.14 8.25
CA ASP A 43 1.84 15.92 9.56
C ASP A 43 0.71 14.89 9.53
N LEU A 44 -0.21 14.96 8.56
CA LEU A 44 -1.26 13.94 8.37
C LEU A 44 -0.65 12.54 8.15
N GLU A 45 0.33 12.45 7.25
CA GLU A 45 1.03 11.21 6.93
C GLU A 45 1.72 10.60 8.15
N LYS A 46 2.40 11.44 8.95
CA LYS A 46 3.06 11.03 10.17
C LYS A 46 2.10 10.31 11.13
N HIS A 47 0.85 10.76 11.24
CA HIS A 47 -0.15 10.11 12.09
C HIS A 47 -0.55 8.72 11.56
N PHE A 48 -0.74 8.57 10.24
CA PHE A 48 -0.98 7.26 9.63
C PHE A 48 0.18 6.29 9.91
N PHE A 49 1.41 6.74 9.71
CA PHE A 49 2.58 5.86 9.83
C PHE A 49 2.91 5.54 11.29
N ALA A 50 2.75 6.50 12.20
CA ALA A 50 2.89 6.27 13.63
C ALA A 50 1.89 5.22 14.14
N PHE A 51 0.65 5.24 13.64
CA PHE A 51 -0.33 4.20 13.98
C PHE A 51 0.15 2.81 13.57
N ILE A 52 0.66 2.66 12.34
CA ILE A 52 1.21 1.38 11.85
C ILE A 52 2.41 0.91 12.69
N ASP A 53 3.32 1.83 13.03
CA ASP A 53 4.53 1.53 13.81
C ASP A 53 4.21 1.13 15.26
N ALA A 54 3.13 1.65 15.83
CA ALA A 54 2.69 1.34 17.19
C ALA A 54 1.96 -0.01 17.30
N LEU A 55 1.52 -0.61 16.19
CA LEU A 55 0.85 -1.91 16.21
C LEU A 55 1.81 -3.02 16.67
N PRO A 56 1.30 -4.03 17.41
CA PRO A 56 2.05 -5.26 17.60
C PRO A 56 2.33 -5.92 16.24
N GLN A 57 3.36 -6.76 16.18
CA GLN A 57 3.77 -7.46 14.96
C GLN A 57 2.59 -8.13 14.23
N SER A 58 1.68 -8.77 14.96
CA SER A 58 0.49 -9.42 14.39
C SER A 58 -0.45 -8.42 13.68
N GLY A 59 -0.57 -7.20 14.20
CA GLY A 59 -1.35 -6.12 13.57
C GLY A 59 -0.68 -5.59 12.31
N GLN A 60 0.66 -5.45 12.33
CA GLN A 60 1.44 -5.08 11.16
C GLN A 60 1.32 -6.12 10.03
N GLU A 61 1.47 -7.41 10.36
CA GLU A 61 1.23 -8.49 9.41
C GLU A 61 -0.24 -8.53 8.95
N GLY A 62 -1.19 -8.16 9.81
CA GLY A 62 -2.60 -8.01 9.47
C GLY A 62 -2.82 -6.99 8.35
N ILE A 63 -2.17 -5.82 8.42
CA ILE A 63 -2.20 -4.81 7.35
C ILE A 63 -1.67 -5.39 6.03
N LEU A 64 -0.55 -6.12 6.07
CA LEU A 64 0.01 -6.75 4.87
C LEU A 64 -0.97 -7.77 4.27
N ARG A 65 -1.66 -8.55 5.11
CA ARG A 65 -2.68 -9.53 4.67
C ARG A 65 -3.92 -8.89 4.07
N CYS A 66 -4.20 -7.62 4.34
CA CYS A 66 -5.27 -6.89 3.67
C CYS A 66 -4.95 -6.53 2.21
N HIS A 67 -3.66 -6.54 1.81
CA HIS A 67 -3.27 -6.18 0.45
C HIS A 67 -3.52 -7.33 -0.53
N PRO A 68 -4.05 -7.04 -1.75
CA PRO A 68 -4.18 -8.05 -2.79
C PRO A 68 -2.80 -8.43 -3.35
N ASP A 69 -2.67 -9.65 -3.85
CA ASP A 69 -1.47 -10.04 -4.60
C ASP A 69 -1.33 -9.21 -5.88
N LEU A 70 -0.09 -8.87 -6.22
CA LEU A 70 0.28 -8.32 -7.52
C LEU A 70 0.01 -9.37 -8.61
N ALA A 71 -0.81 -9.00 -9.61
CA ALA A 71 -1.34 -9.87 -10.66
C ALA A 71 -2.07 -11.13 -10.15
N GLY A 72 -2.59 -11.09 -8.91
CA GLY A 72 -3.27 -12.22 -8.30
C GLY A 72 -4.71 -12.44 -8.73
N ARG A 73 -5.40 -13.33 -8.02
CA ARG A 73 -6.79 -13.73 -8.29
C ARG A 73 -7.77 -12.55 -8.30
N GLU A 74 -7.56 -11.55 -7.45
CA GLU A 74 -8.43 -10.38 -7.38
C GLU A 74 -8.33 -9.50 -8.63
N GLN A 75 -7.12 -9.35 -9.19
CA GLN A 75 -6.92 -8.69 -10.48
C GLN A 75 -7.64 -9.46 -11.58
N GLN A 76 -7.47 -10.79 -11.62
CA GLN A 76 -8.07 -11.65 -12.65
C GLN A 76 -9.61 -11.62 -12.61
N ARG A 77 -10.19 -11.48 -11.41
CA ARG A 77 -11.64 -11.40 -11.22
C ARG A 77 -12.20 -9.98 -11.32
N GLY A 78 -11.35 -8.96 -11.47
CA GLY A 78 -11.76 -7.56 -11.47
C GLY A 78 -12.33 -7.08 -10.14
N THR A 79 -11.87 -7.64 -9.01
CA THR A 79 -12.37 -7.32 -7.65
C THR A 79 -11.38 -6.51 -6.81
N LEU A 80 -10.35 -5.93 -7.44
CA LEU A 80 -9.44 -4.99 -6.79
C LEU A 80 -10.20 -3.73 -6.33
N THR A 81 -9.70 -3.09 -5.28
CA THR A 81 -10.08 -1.70 -5.00
C THR A 81 -9.67 -0.80 -6.16
N ALA A 82 -10.33 0.36 -6.29
CA ALA A 82 -10.05 1.28 -7.38
C ALA A 82 -8.59 1.77 -7.35
N GLU A 83 -8.03 1.98 -6.16
CA GLU A 83 -6.63 2.34 -5.94
C GLU A 83 -5.69 1.23 -6.41
N SER A 84 -5.90 -0.01 -5.91
CA SER A 84 -5.08 -1.16 -6.30
C SER A 84 -5.14 -1.43 -7.81
N GLN A 85 -6.32 -1.25 -8.43
CA GLN A 85 -6.48 -1.38 -9.87
C GLN A 85 -5.62 -0.36 -10.63
N ARG A 86 -5.67 0.93 -10.25
CA ARG A 86 -4.86 1.98 -10.87
C ARG A 86 -3.36 1.71 -10.68
N GLU A 87 -2.96 1.31 -9.48
CA GLU A 87 -1.58 1.01 -9.12
C GLU A 87 -1.01 -0.14 -9.94
N GLN A 88 -1.72 -1.28 -10.00
CA GLN A 88 -1.25 -2.44 -10.76
C GLN A 88 -1.27 -2.19 -12.27
N SER A 89 -2.25 -1.43 -12.79
CA SER A 89 -2.25 -1.01 -14.19
C SER A 89 -1.05 -0.12 -14.53
N SER A 90 -0.69 0.82 -13.64
CA SER A 90 0.45 1.73 -13.86
C SER A 90 1.80 1.01 -13.94
N ALA A 91 1.93 -0.14 -13.24
CA ALA A 91 3.11 -1.00 -13.30
C ALA A 91 3.09 -1.99 -14.48
N GLY A 92 2.06 -1.97 -15.33
CA GLY A 92 1.91 -2.90 -16.46
C GLY A 92 1.51 -4.32 -16.07
N LEU A 93 1.00 -4.54 -14.85
CA LEU A 93 0.65 -5.87 -14.34
C LEU A 93 -0.71 -6.38 -14.86
N THR A 94 -1.52 -5.50 -15.43
CA THR A 94 -2.80 -5.86 -16.05
C THR A 94 -2.67 -6.39 -17.47
N SER A 95 -1.49 -6.27 -18.09
CA SER A 95 -1.21 -6.68 -19.48
C SER A 95 -0.14 -7.77 -19.57
N LEU A 96 0.05 -8.55 -18.51
CA LEU A 96 0.96 -9.70 -18.47
C LEU A 96 0.51 -10.82 -19.43
N SER A 97 1.48 -11.52 -20.01
CA SER A 97 1.26 -12.77 -20.74
C SER A 97 0.81 -13.88 -19.78
N ALA A 98 0.38 -15.02 -20.33
CA ALA A 98 0.02 -16.17 -19.50
C ALA A 98 1.23 -16.69 -18.70
N GLU A 99 2.40 -16.71 -19.33
CA GLU A 99 3.66 -17.18 -18.76
C GLU A 99 4.16 -16.27 -17.63
N GLU A 100 4.13 -14.95 -17.83
CA GLU A 100 4.53 -14.01 -16.77
C GLU A 100 3.58 -14.07 -15.58
N ARG A 101 2.27 -14.23 -15.83
CA ARG A 101 1.29 -14.42 -14.74
C ARG A 101 1.57 -15.69 -13.96
N GLN A 102 1.83 -16.80 -14.65
CA GLN A 102 2.13 -18.07 -14.00
C GLN A 102 3.42 -17.99 -13.17
N GLN A 103 4.46 -17.33 -13.68
CA GLN A 103 5.69 -17.10 -12.94
C GLN A 103 5.44 -16.26 -11.68
N LEU A 104 4.70 -15.15 -11.82
CA LEU A 104 4.40 -14.27 -10.68
C LEU A 104 3.49 -14.94 -9.65
N GLU A 105 2.53 -15.78 -10.08
CA GLU A 105 1.69 -16.58 -9.18
C GLU A 105 2.53 -17.58 -8.36
N LYS A 106 3.47 -18.28 -9.01
CA LYS A 106 4.40 -19.20 -8.33
C LYS A 106 5.25 -18.45 -7.30
N LEU A 107 5.78 -17.30 -7.67
CA LEU A 107 6.59 -16.45 -6.78
C LEU A 107 5.76 -15.94 -5.59
N ASN A 108 4.55 -15.43 -5.81
CA ASN A 108 3.63 -15.01 -4.76
C ASN A 108 3.32 -16.17 -3.79
N ALA A 109 3.08 -17.38 -4.31
CA ALA A 109 2.83 -18.56 -3.49
C ALA A 109 4.02 -18.93 -2.59
N GLN A 110 5.25 -18.92 -3.15
CA GLN A 110 6.48 -19.16 -2.38
C GLN A 110 6.69 -18.09 -1.30
N TYR A 111 6.44 -16.83 -1.65
CA TYR A 111 6.59 -15.71 -0.73
C TYR A 111 5.62 -15.83 0.45
N ARG A 112 4.33 -16.08 0.17
CA ARG A 112 3.30 -16.29 1.19
C ARG A 112 3.62 -17.49 2.08
N ALA A 113 4.10 -18.60 1.51
CA ALA A 113 4.48 -19.78 2.28
C ALA A 113 5.64 -19.50 3.25
N ARG A 114 6.59 -18.62 2.87
CA ARG A 114 7.74 -18.27 3.70
C ARG A 114 7.42 -17.24 4.78
N PHE A 115 6.70 -16.18 4.44
CA PHE A 115 6.53 -15.01 5.32
C PHE A 115 5.14 -14.92 5.97
N GLY A 116 4.14 -15.66 5.47
CA GLY A 116 2.79 -15.65 6.04
C GLY A 116 1.95 -14.41 5.71
N PHE A 117 2.38 -13.59 4.75
CA PHE A 117 1.66 -12.43 4.22
C PHE A 117 1.94 -12.21 2.72
N PRO A 118 1.08 -11.47 1.99
CA PRO A 118 1.28 -11.14 0.57
C PRO A 118 2.56 -10.36 0.29
N PHE A 119 3.10 -10.50 -0.92
CA PHE A 119 4.18 -9.63 -1.39
C PHE A 119 3.63 -8.23 -1.67
N VAL A 120 4.11 -7.23 -0.92
CA VAL A 120 3.72 -5.83 -1.08
C VAL A 120 4.88 -5.02 -1.64
N LEU A 121 4.61 -4.26 -2.69
CA LEU A 121 5.54 -3.36 -3.38
C LEU A 121 4.75 -2.17 -3.91
N ALA A 122 5.27 -0.95 -3.77
CA ALA A 122 4.67 0.26 -4.32
C ALA A 122 4.72 0.23 -5.85
N ALA A 123 3.70 -0.38 -6.47
CA ALA A 123 3.64 -0.66 -7.90
C ALA A 123 3.88 0.58 -8.78
N ARG A 124 3.35 1.75 -8.38
CA ARG A 124 3.55 3.04 -9.07
C ARG A 124 5.01 3.53 -9.11
N LEU A 125 5.87 3.01 -8.23
CA LEU A 125 7.30 3.31 -8.18
C LEU A 125 8.15 2.17 -8.77
N SER A 126 7.51 1.23 -9.45
CA SER A 126 8.12 0.04 -10.02
C SER A 126 7.68 -0.13 -11.47
N ASP A 127 8.25 -1.13 -12.13
CA ASP A 127 7.86 -1.54 -13.47
C ASP A 127 7.60 -3.04 -13.53
N ARG A 128 6.99 -3.49 -14.63
CA ARG A 128 6.65 -4.89 -14.91
C ARG A 128 7.81 -5.86 -14.70
N ALA A 129 9.04 -5.44 -15.00
CA ALA A 129 10.23 -6.27 -14.86
C ALA A 129 10.83 -6.20 -13.44
N ALA A 130 10.64 -5.10 -12.72
CA ALA A 130 11.10 -4.90 -11.35
C ALA A 130 10.32 -5.76 -10.35
N VAL A 131 9.02 -5.95 -10.55
CA VAL A 131 8.17 -6.73 -9.63
C VAL A 131 8.71 -8.16 -9.38
N PRO A 132 8.91 -9.01 -10.40
CA PRO A 132 9.43 -10.36 -10.15
C PRO A 132 10.86 -10.34 -9.60
N ARG A 133 11.71 -9.40 -10.04
CA ARG A 133 13.09 -9.26 -9.51
C ARG A 133 13.10 -8.93 -8.02
N GLU A 134 12.31 -7.98 -7.58
CA GLU A 134 12.23 -7.60 -6.17
C GLU A 134 11.61 -8.70 -5.32
N LEU A 135 10.62 -9.42 -5.85
CA LEU A 135 10.02 -10.57 -5.17
C LEU A 135 11.06 -11.68 -4.98
N GLU A 136 11.78 -12.06 -6.03
CA GLU A 136 12.87 -13.04 -5.96
C GLU A 136 13.97 -12.61 -4.99
N ARG A 137 14.40 -11.34 -5.04
CA ARG A 137 15.42 -10.82 -4.12
C ARG A 137 14.94 -10.89 -2.66
N ARG A 138 13.70 -10.49 -2.39
CA ARG A 138 13.10 -10.44 -1.04
C ARG A 138 12.76 -11.80 -0.48
N LEU A 139 12.55 -12.82 -1.32
CA LEU A 139 12.46 -14.22 -0.88
C LEU A 139 13.70 -14.69 -0.12
N HIS A 140 14.86 -14.07 -0.32
CA HIS A 140 16.09 -14.44 0.40
C HIS A 140 16.32 -13.63 1.68
N CYS A 141 15.48 -12.63 1.98
CA CYS A 141 15.59 -11.82 3.19
C CYS A 141 15.19 -12.59 4.46
N GLN A 142 15.73 -12.15 5.59
CA GLN A 142 15.33 -12.65 6.90
C GLN A 142 13.90 -12.18 7.23
N PRO A 143 13.04 -13.00 7.86
CA PRO A 143 11.64 -12.65 8.10
C PRO A 143 11.43 -11.30 8.79
N ALA A 144 12.23 -10.99 9.82
CA ALA A 144 12.13 -9.72 10.53
C ALA A 144 12.54 -8.51 9.66
N GLN A 145 13.51 -8.69 8.74
CA GLN A 145 13.87 -7.65 7.78
C GLN A 145 12.76 -7.46 6.75
N GLU A 146 12.20 -8.56 6.26
CA GLU A 146 11.17 -8.53 5.24
C GLU A 146 9.90 -7.84 5.75
N LEU A 147 9.49 -8.09 6.99
CA LEU A 147 8.36 -7.37 7.60
C LEU A 147 8.57 -5.85 7.56
N ARG A 148 9.77 -5.37 7.94
CA ARG A 148 10.09 -3.93 7.89
C ARG A 148 10.08 -3.39 6.47
N THR A 149 10.63 -4.14 5.52
CA THR A 149 10.64 -3.76 4.09
C THR A 149 9.21 -3.67 3.56
N ALA A 150 8.37 -4.68 3.80
CA ALA A 150 6.99 -4.71 3.33
C ALA A 150 6.15 -3.57 3.94
N LEU A 151 6.32 -3.25 5.23
CA LEU A 151 5.66 -2.09 5.84
C LEU A 151 6.17 -0.77 5.27
N GLY A 152 7.45 -0.68 4.91
CA GLY A 152 7.99 0.46 4.17
C GLY A 152 7.29 0.67 2.81
N GLU A 153 7.01 -0.42 2.09
CA GLU A 153 6.24 -0.37 0.84
C GLU A 153 4.78 0.04 1.07
N VAL A 154 4.13 -0.42 2.14
CA VAL A 154 2.79 0.05 2.54
C VAL A 154 2.78 1.56 2.78
N LYS A 155 3.80 2.09 3.47
CA LYS A 155 3.91 3.54 3.72
C LYS A 155 4.10 4.32 2.42
N LYS A 156 4.91 3.83 1.48
CA LYS A 156 5.04 4.44 0.14
C LYS A 156 3.71 4.47 -0.62
N ILE A 157 2.95 3.38 -0.57
CA ILE A 157 1.60 3.32 -1.17
C ILE A 157 0.67 4.34 -0.51
N GLY A 158 0.65 4.38 0.83
CA GLY A 158 -0.14 5.34 1.61
C GLY A 158 0.19 6.80 1.26
N HIS A 159 1.49 7.14 1.17
CA HIS A 159 1.94 8.46 0.72
C HIS A 159 1.34 8.82 -0.64
N LEU A 160 1.50 7.94 -1.62
CA LEU A 160 1.03 8.18 -2.99
C LEU A 160 -0.49 8.36 -3.04
N ARG A 161 -1.25 7.60 -2.26
CA ARG A 161 -2.70 7.74 -2.15
C ARG A 161 -3.09 9.06 -1.47
N LEU A 162 -2.40 9.48 -0.41
CA LEU A 162 -2.62 10.78 0.24
C LEU A 162 -2.32 11.95 -0.72
N VAL A 163 -1.24 11.86 -1.48
CA VAL A 163 -0.87 12.84 -2.50
C VAL A 163 -1.96 12.98 -3.55
N ASP A 164 -2.50 11.86 -4.07
CA ASP A 164 -3.59 11.88 -5.04
C ASP A 164 -4.86 12.54 -4.47
N LEU A 165 -5.24 12.23 -3.23
CA LEU A 165 -6.42 12.80 -2.56
C LEU A 165 -6.28 14.31 -2.32
N LEU A 166 -5.09 14.78 -1.94
CA LEU A 166 -4.83 16.20 -1.70
C LEU A 166 -4.56 16.98 -3.00
N GLY A 167 -4.22 16.30 -4.10
CA GLY A 167 -3.75 16.94 -5.33
C GLY A 167 -2.38 17.60 -5.13
N ALA A 168 -1.55 17.07 -4.23
CA ALA A 168 -0.20 17.54 -3.99
C ALA A 168 0.75 17.07 -5.11
N ASP A 169 1.87 17.75 -5.30
CA ASP A 169 2.86 17.31 -6.29
C ASP A 169 3.62 16.06 -5.81
N SER A 170 3.55 14.98 -6.59
CA SER A 170 4.20 13.68 -6.33
C SER A 170 5.72 13.67 -6.63
N SER A 171 6.28 14.80 -7.05
CA SER A 171 7.68 14.95 -7.46
C SER A 171 8.73 14.63 -6.37
N ARG A 172 8.33 14.49 -5.09
CA ARG A 172 9.25 14.20 -3.97
C ARG A 172 9.69 12.73 -3.83
N LEU A 173 9.00 11.77 -4.45
CA LEU A 173 9.34 10.33 -4.35
C LEU A 173 10.31 9.83 -5.43
N LYS A 174 10.57 10.60 -6.49
CA LYS A 174 11.48 10.20 -7.59
C LYS A 174 12.97 10.34 -7.25
N LEU A 175 13.31 10.77 -6.03
CA LEU A 175 14.65 11.17 -5.63
C LEU A 175 15.07 10.51 -4.30
N ARG A 176 14.91 9.20 -4.13
CA ARG A 176 15.69 8.39 -3.17
C ARG A 176 15.86 6.96 -3.64
#